data_AF-Q9N0J1-F1
#
_entry.id   AF-Q9N0J1-F1
#
_cell.length_a   1.000
_cell.length_b   1.000
_cell.length_c   1.000
_cell.angle_alpha   90.00
_cell.angle_beta   90.00
_cell.angle_gamma   90.00
#
_symmetry.space_group_name_H-M   'P 1'
#
loop_
_entity.id
_entity.type
_entity.pdbx_description
1 polymer ?
#
loop_
_entity_poly.entity_id
_entity_poly.type
_entity_poly.pdbx_seq_one_letter_code
_entity_poly.pdbx_strand_id
1 'polypeptide(L)'
;VVGHYTQVVWYSSYRVGCGIAYCPNQENLKYYYVCQYCPAGNNVSKKNTPYKEGTPCASCPGDCDDGLCTNTCQYEDLLSNCDSLKKTAGCGHELLKEKCKATCLCEGKIY
;
A
#
# COMPACT_ATOMS: atom_id res chain seq x y z
N VAL A 1 10.89 8.12 15.69
CA VAL A 1 10.32 6.96 14.97
C VAL A 1 8.95 7.37 14.44
N VAL A 2 8.72 7.31 13.11
CA VAL A 2 7.45 7.75 12.48
C VAL A 2 6.68 6.63 11.76
N GLY A 3 7.18 5.39 11.82
CA GLY A 3 6.65 4.26 11.03
C GLY A 3 5.19 3.93 11.28
N HIS A 4 4.70 4.12 12.51
CA HIS A 4 3.29 3.90 12.83
C HIS A 4 2.40 4.92 12.12
N TYR A 5 2.73 6.22 12.21
CA TYR A 5 2.01 7.28 11.52
C TYR A 5 2.00 7.05 10.01
N THR A 6 3.17 6.84 9.40
CA THR A 6 3.29 6.67 7.96
C THR A 6 2.55 5.45 7.44
N GLN A 7 2.41 4.38 8.24
CA GLN A 7 1.58 3.23 7.87
C GLN A 7 0.08 3.55 7.88
N VAL A 8 -0.40 4.31 8.87
CA VAL A 8 -1.82 4.68 8.96
C VAL A 8 -2.25 5.52 7.77
N VAL A 9 -1.39 6.43 7.29
CA VAL A 9 -1.68 7.33 6.16
C VAL A 9 -1.10 6.84 4.83
N TRP A 10 -0.75 5.55 4.72
CA TRP A 10 -0.12 5.02 3.51
C TRP A 10 -1.13 4.88 2.36
N TYR A 11 -0.90 5.59 1.25
CA TYR A 11 -1.91 5.77 0.19
C TYR A 11 -2.45 4.48 -0.43
N SER A 12 -1.62 3.43 -0.50
CA SER A 12 -2.01 2.16 -1.10
C SER A 12 -2.50 1.11 -0.09
N SER A 13 -2.41 1.37 1.22
CA SER A 13 -2.87 0.43 2.27
C SER A 13 -4.38 0.57 2.51
N TYR A 14 -5.19 -0.11 1.72
CA TYR A 14 -6.66 0.04 1.76
C TYR A 14 -7.40 -1.04 2.58
N ARG A 15 -6.69 -2.05 3.10
CA ARG A 15 -7.22 -3.06 4.01
C ARG A 15 -6.49 -3.01 5.34
N VAL A 16 -7.24 -3.12 6.43
CA VAL A 16 -6.69 -3.23 7.78
C VAL A 16 -7.40 -4.35 8.52
N GLY A 17 -6.62 -5.14 9.26
CA GLY A 17 -7.12 -6.14 10.19
C GLY A 17 -6.44 -5.95 11.54
N CYS A 18 -7.21 -5.84 12.62
CA CYS A 18 -6.69 -5.61 13.96
C CYS A 18 -7.14 -6.71 14.92
N GLY A 19 -6.31 -6.99 15.93
CA GLY A 19 -6.60 -7.95 16.98
C GLY A 19 -5.98 -7.52 18.31
N ILE A 20 -6.54 -8.06 19.38
CA ILE A 20 -6.06 -7.87 20.75
C ILE A 20 -5.85 -9.24 21.40
N ALA A 21 -4.75 -9.40 22.12
CA ALA A 21 -4.48 -10.55 22.95
C ALA A 21 -4.31 -10.14 24.42
N TYR A 22 -5.00 -10.83 25.33
CA TYR A 22 -4.74 -10.72 26.76
C TYR A 22 -3.67 -11.75 27.17
N CYS A 23 -2.56 -11.26 27.72
CA CYS A 23 -1.37 -12.02 28.08
C CYS A 23 -1.16 -11.96 29.60
N PRO A 24 -1.90 -12.75 30.42
CA PRO A 24 -1.92 -12.61 31.88
C PRO A 24 -0.56 -12.83 32.54
N ASN A 25 0.29 -13.67 31.93
CA ASN A 25 1.59 -14.07 32.45
C ASN A 25 2.75 -13.16 32.00
N GLN A 26 2.47 -12.11 31.23
CA GLN A 26 3.48 -11.12 30.85
C GLN A 26 3.55 -10.00 31.90
N GLU A 27 4.76 -9.62 32.30
CA GLU A 27 4.98 -8.50 33.24
C GLU A 27 4.54 -7.16 32.65
N ASN A 28 4.77 -6.96 31.35
CA ASN A 28 4.35 -5.81 30.56
C ASN A 28 3.48 -6.26 29.37
N LEU A 29 2.74 -5.34 28.72
CA LEU A 29 1.89 -5.67 27.56
C LEU A 29 0.84 -6.76 27.84
N LYS A 30 0.19 -6.70 29.02
CA LYS A 30 -0.93 -7.60 29.35
C LYS A 30 -2.05 -7.56 28.33
N TYR A 31 -2.21 -6.43 27.62
CA TYR A 31 -3.04 -6.33 26.44
C TYR A 31 -2.15 -5.96 25.28
N TYR A 32 -2.04 -6.85 24.30
CA TYR A 32 -1.20 -6.65 23.13
C TYR A 32 -2.05 -6.42 21.89
N TYR A 33 -1.90 -5.24 21.29
CA TYR A 33 -2.68 -4.78 20.15
C TYR A 33 -1.83 -4.88 18.89
N VAL A 34 -2.39 -5.47 17.84
CA VAL A 34 -1.71 -5.61 16.55
C VAL A 34 -2.70 -5.24 15.45
N CYS A 35 -2.26 -4.41 14.51
CA CYS A 35 -2.95 -4.17 13.25
C CYS A 35 -2.02 -4.49 12.09
N GLN A 36 -2.54 -5.23 11.12
CA GLN A 36 -1.90 -5.51 9.84
C GLN A 36 -2.58 -4.70 8.74
N TYR A 37 -1.79 -4.16 7.82
CA TYR A 37 -2.24 -3.32 6.72
C TYR A 37 -1.85 -3.99 5.40
N CYS A 38 -2.79 -4.08 4.46
CA CYS A 38 -2.58 -4.69 3.15
C CYS A 38 -3.07 -3.76 2.03
N PRO A 39 -2.29 -3.57 0.95
CA PRO A 39 -0.86 -3.84 0.82
C PRO A 39 -0.01 -3.19 1.93
N ALA A 40 1.18 -3.75 2.18
CA ALA A 40 2.09 -3.23 3.19
C ALA A 40 2.61 -1.83 2.81
N GLY A 41 2.64 -0.93 3.78
CA GLY A 41 3.18 0.41 3.58
C GLY A 41 4.68 0.51 3.87
N ASN A 42 5.14 1.72 4.16
CA ASN A 42 6.50 1.99 4.65
C ASN A 42 7.63 1.45 3.76
N ASN A 43 7.42 1.45 2.44
CA ASN A 43 8.50 1.17 1.51
C ASN A 43 9.69 2.10 1.79
N VAL A 44 10.88 1.51 1.98
CA VAL A 44 12.09 2.21 2.41
C VAL A 44 12.41 3.43 1.53
N SER A 45 12.18 3.33 0.22
CA SER A 45 12.47 4.42 -0.72
C SER A 45 11.42 5.54 -0.72
N LYS A 46 10.19 5.28 -0.23
CA LYS A 46 9.06 6.22 -0.26
C LYS A 46 8.57 6.64 1.13
N LYS A 47 9.25 6.21 2.20
CA LYS A 47 8.76 6.36 3.59
C LYS A 47 8.49 7.81 4.01
N ASN A 48 9.22 8.78 3.47
CA ASN A 48 9.04 10.20 3.78
C ASN A 48 7.89 10.85 2.98
N THR A 49 7.30 10.13 2.04
CA THR A 49 6.19 10.55 1.18
C THR A 49 5.12 9.44 1.17
N PRO A 50 4.41 9.23 2.28
CA PRO A 50 3.45 8.11 2.41
C PRO A 50 2.23 8.23 1.49
N TYR A 51 2.02 9.42 0.90
CA TYR A 51 1.04 9.69 -0.13
C TYR A 51 1.58 10.80 -1.07
N LYS A 52 0.94 10.94 -2.24
CA LYS A 52 1.24 12.03 -3.18
C LYS A 52 0.54 13.30 -2.73
N GLU A 53 1.32 14.36 -2.48
CA GLU A 53 0.77 15.68 -2.15
C GLU A 53 0.00 16.26 -3.35
N GLY A 54 -1.15 16.89 -3.07
CA GLY A 54 -2.00 17.50 -4.08
C GLY A 54 -3.44 17.68 -3.62
N THR A 55 -4.30 18.10 -4.56
CA THR A 55 -5.75 18.19 -4.32
C THR A 55 -6.32 16.80 -4.03
N PRO A 56 -7.22 16.67 -3.04
CA PRO A 56 -7.90 15.40 -2.76
C PRO A 56 -8.48 14.77 -4.03
N CYS A 57 -8.30 13.45 -4.17
CA CYS A 57 -8.77 12.66 -5.30
C CYS A 57 -8.28 13.07 -6.71
N ALA A 58 -7.27 13.94 -6.85
CA ALA A 58 -6.75 14.32 -8.17
C ALA A 58 -6.23 13.12 -9.00
N SER A 59 -5.85 12.02 -8.35
CA SER A 59 -5.39 10.79 -9.00
C SER A 59 -6.51 9.76 -9.28
N CYS A 60 -7.75 10.04 -8.89
CA CYS A 60 -8.90 9.14 -9.00
C CYS A 60 -10.21 9.91 -9.31
N PRO A 61 -10.26 10.68 -10.41
CA PRO A 61 -11.46 11.43 -10.77
C PRO A 61 -12.63 10.49 -11.04
N GLY A 62 -13.76 10.70 -10.36
CA GLY A 62 -14.94 9.84 -10.47
C GLY A 62 -14.98 8.66 -9.48
N ASP A 63 -13.85 8.31 -8.87
CA ASP A 63 -13.71 7.25 -7.87
C ASP A 63 -13.27 7.85 -6.52
N CYS A 64 -14.04 8.82 -6.03
CA CYS A 64 -13.73 9.58 -4.83
C CYS A 64 -14.90 9.54 -3.84
N ASP A 65 -14.60 9.21 -2.59
CA ASP A 65 -15.52 9.26 -1.46
C ASP A 65 -14.90 10.08 -0.34
N ASP A 66 -15.47 11.26 -0.06
CA ASP A 66 -15.01 12.21 0.97
C ASP A 66 -13.48 12.46 0.99
N GLY A 67 -12.88 12.64 -0.18
CA GLY A 67 -11.45 12.89 -0.33
C GLY A 67 -10.55 11.65 -0.36
N LEU A 68 -11.12 10.45 -0.29
CA LEU A 68 -10.43 9.17 -0.40
C LEU A 68 -10.70 8.49 -1.76
N CYS A 69 -9.68 7.93 -2.38
CA CYS A 69 -9.83 7.16 -3.61
C CYS A 69 -10.44 5.77 -3.34
N THR A 70 -11.39 5.35 -4.17
CA THR A 70 -12.09 4.05 -4.05
C THR A 70 -11.75 3.05 -5.17
N ASN A 71 -10.92 3.44 -6.13
CA ASN A 71 -10.45 2.63 -7.27
C ASN A 71 -9.14 1.87 -6.97
N THR A 72 -9.09 1.08 -5.91
CA THR A 72 -7.86 0.37 -5.50
C THR A 72 -7.55 -0.85 -6.36
N CYS A 73 -6.26 -1.15 -6.52
CA CYS A 73 -5.77 -2.36 -7.17
C CYS A 73 -5.78 -3.56 -6.22
N GLN A 74 -6.20 -4.72 -6.72
CA GLN A 74 -6.17 -5.98 -5.98
C GLN A 74 -4.82 -6.73 -6.08
N TYR A 75 -3.94 -6.27 -6.96
CA TYR A 75 -2.61 -6.83 -7.18
C TYR A 75 -1.55 -5.95 -6.52
N GLU A 76 -0.38 -6.53 -6.28
CA GLU A 76 0.77 -5.84 -5.75
C GLU A 76 1.97 -6.03 -6.68
N ASP A 77 2.86 -5.05 -6.66
CA ASP A 77 4.18 -5.17 -7.26
C ASP A 77 5.18 -5.66 -6.21
N LEU A 78 5.89 -6.73 -6.55
CA LEU A 78 6.92 -7.33 -5.71
C LEU A 78 8.30 -6.69 -5.95
N LEU A 79 8.43 -5.86 -6.98
CA LEU A 79 9.65 -5.11 -7.30
C LEU A 79 9.35 -3.61 -7.23
N SER A 80 10.25 -2.85 -6.60
CA SER A 80 10.09 -1.41 -6.44
C SER A 80 10.25 -0.61 -7.73
N ASN A 81 10.81 -1.21 -8.79
CA ASN A 81 11.13 -0.58 -10.07
C ASN A 81 10.27 -1.08 -11.23
N CYS A 82 9.08 -1.64 -10.95
CA CYS A 82 8.17 -2.16 -11.98
C CYS A 82 7.81 -1.13 -13.05
N ASP A 83 7.63 0.14 -12.71
CA ASP A 83 7.38 1.22 -13.67
C ASP A 83 8.51 1.37 -14.70
N SER A 84 9.77 1.31 -14.24
CA SER A 84 10.94 1.38 -15.11
C SER A 84 11.06 0.13 -15.97
N LEU A 85 10.86 -1.05 -15.36
CA LEU A 85 10.91 -2.32 -16.07
C LEU A 85 9.82 -2.43 -17.16
N LYS A 86 8.61 -1.93 -16.91
CA LYS A 86 7.51 -1.91 -17.88
C LYS A 86 7.90 -1.10 -19.12
N LYS A 87 8.61 0.02 -18.96
CA LYS A 87 9.09 0.84 -20.07
C LYS A 87 10.17 0.15 -20.89
N THR A 88 11.03 -0.66 -20.26
CA THR A 88 12.15 -1.33 -20.95
C THR A 88 11.77 -2.66 -21.59
N ALA A 89 11.05 -3.53 -20.87
CA ALA A 89 10.76 -4.91 -21.28
C ALA A 89 9.29 -5.16 -21.63
N GLY A 90 8.37 -4.30 -21.15
CA GLY A 90 6.93 -4.47 -21.33
C GLY A 90 6.31 -5.59 -20.49
N CYS A 91 5.00 -5.51 -20.29
CA CYS A 91 4.24 -6.48 -19.48
C CYS A 91 4.13 -7.89 -20.09
N GLY A 92 4.62 -8.09 -21.31
CA GLY A 92 4.74 -9.41 -21.92
C GLY A 92 5.85 -10.27 -21.32
N HIS A 93 6.87 -9.64 -20.72
CA HIS A 93 8.04 -10.30 -20.15
C HIS A 93 7.68 -11.13 -18.92
N GLU A 94 8.20 -12.35 -18.82
CA GLU A 94 7.85 -13.35 -17.79
C GLU A 94 8.04 -12.81 -16.37
N LEU A 95 9.17 -12.15 -16.10
CA LEU A 95 9.42 -11.49 -14.81
C LEU A 95 8.32 -10.49 -14.42
N LEU A 96 7.82 -9.68 -15.36
CA LEU A 96 6.85 -8.63 -15.06
C LEU A 96 5.45 -9.20 -14.86
N LYS A 97 5.09 -10.25 -15.60
CA LYS A 97 3.82 -10.98 -15.40
C LYS A 97 3.69 -11.51 -13.98
N GLU A 98 4.79 -11.97 -13.40
CA GLU A 98 4.78 -12.53 -12.05
C GLU A 98 4.98 -11.48 -10.96
N LYS A 99 5.93 -10.55 -11.17
CA LYS A 99 6.41 -9.64 -10.12
C LYS A 99 5.87 -8.22 -10.19
N CYS A 100 5.24 -7.82 -11.31
CA CYS A 100 4.78 -6.46 -11.57
C CYS A 100 3.29 -6.41 -11.95
N LYS A 101 2.47 -7.21 -11.26
CA LYS A 101 1.06 -7.39 -11.60
C LYS A 101 0.26 -6.10 -11.46
N ALA A 102 0.53 -5.28 -10.44
CA ALA A 102 -0.19 -4.03 -10.27
C ALA A 102 0.16 -3.07 -11.41
N THR A 103 1.45 -2.88 -11.69
CA THR A 103 1.92 -2.07 -12.83
C THR A 103 1.38 -2.50 -14.19
N CYS A 104 1.11 -3.80 -14.38
CA CYS A 104 0.66 -4.35 -15.64
C CYS A 104 -0.86 -4.52 -15.77
N LEU A 105 -1.59 -4.68 -14.67
CA LEU A 105 -3.01 -5.05 -14.69
C LEU A 105 -3.95 -4.02 -14.03
N CYS A 106 -3.41 -2.98 -13.42
CA CYS A 106 -4.17 -1.98 -12.66
C CYS A 106 -4.07 -0.57 -13.28
N GLU A 107 -4.22 -0.49 -14.59
CA GLU A 107 -4.33 0.81 -15.27
C GLU A 107 -5.52 1.60 -14.73
N GLY A 108 -5.30 2.87 -14.40
CA GLY A 108 -6.31 3.75 -13.81
C GLY A 108 -6.68 3.47 -12.35
N LYS A 109 -5.94 2.60 -11.64
CA LYS A 109 -6.18 2.24 -10.23
C LYS A 109 -5.02 2.64 -9.32
N ILE A 110 -5.30 2.78 -8.04
CA ILE A 110 -4.31 3.12 -6.99
C ILE A 110 -3.60 1.85 -6.49
N TYR A 111 -2.25 1.84 -6.49
CA TYR A 111 -1.38 0.79 -5.92
C TYR A 111 0.00 1.33 -5.53
#